data_AF-A0A395MPX3-F1
#
_entry.id   AF-A0A395MPX3-F1
#
_cell.length_a   1.000
_cell.length_b   1.000
_cell.length_c   1.000
_cell.angle_alpha   90.00
_cell.angle_beta   90.00
_cell.angle_gamma   90.00
#
_symmetry.space_group_name_H-M   'P 1'
#
loop_
_entity.id
_entity.type
_entity.pdbx_description
1 polymer ?
#
loop_
_entity_poly.entity_id
_entity_poly.type
_entity_poly.pdbx_seq_one_letter_code
_entity_poly.pdbx_strand_id
1 'polypeptide(L)'
;MIANKLTILTATAALLEPALALGHRHGHQHPQKRGDWITATIDGQVVSWENNYFGPGGAPAATQAASKPEAPAAPAPAAAQPTTIIKVAKPSQAAKAASKPAKAAYEAPKAKEEAPAPKKAIKAQQVKAASTPKKTKPSSGGSSGGSVGFSHKRGVCYNNVKMANLFASNCENCGWGYNWDSESGGLEGLNFIPTLWSDQAVHVDRFADNCAKALSNGAKAIFSFNEPDNGGQAHMTPAAAAAAHVKLMNPYAGKALIGAPSISNSGLPMEGREWLENFVKECDNQSEKCHYDFCNVHWYSEVEYAETLFEHLEKSHEICGGKPIWLTEFAPKGSDEAIASWLEEAIPRLEALDYLDAYSYFKVDTGMLMTTETEMSKYGSVYASA
;
A
#
# COMPACT_ATOMS: atom_id res chain seq x y z
N MET A 1 -38.16 15.00 49.31
CA MET A 1 -38.68 14.73 47.95
C MET A 1 -37.57 15.14 46.99
N ILE A 2 -36.96 14.33 46.15
CA ILE A 2 -37.12 12.95 45.69
C ILE A 2 -35.69 12.42 45.46
N ALA A 3 -35.39 11.23 45.95
CA ALA A 3 -34.18 10.49 45.62
C ALA A 3 -34.43 9.70 44.33
N ASN A 4 -33.56 9.83 43.32
CA ASN A 4 -33.58 8.96 42.15
C ASN A 4 -32.41 7.99 42.19
N LYS A 5 -32.79 6.71 42.06
CA LYS A 5 -32.00 5.51 42.28
C LYS A 5 -31.18 5.18 41.04
N LEU A 6 -29.94 4.75 41.28
CA LEU A 6 -29.08 4.05 40.35
C LEU A 6 -29.47 2.57 40.35
N THR A 7 -29.81 2.01 39.19
CA THR A 7 -30.11 0.57 39.04
C THR A 7 -28.94 -0.10 38.33
N ILE A 8 -28.26 -0.99 39.04
CA ILE A 8 -27.22 -1.88 38.51
C ILE A 8 -27.89 -3.25 38.31
N LEU A 9 -27.94 -3.76 37.07
CA LEU A 9 -28.31 -5.15 36.82
C LEU A 9 -27.05 -6.01 36.74
N THR A 10 -26.93 -6.95 37.67
CA THR A 10 -25.98 -8.08 37.59
C THR A 10 -26.80 -9.34 37.33
N ALA A 11 -26.46 -10.08 36.28
CA ALA A 11 -27.01 -11.41 36.06
C ALA A 11 -25.94 -12.45 36.44
N THR A 12 -26.24 -13.24 37.47
CA THR A 12 -25.50 -14.44 37.85
C THR A 12 -26.38 -15.65 37.57
N ALA A 13 -25.83 -16.67 36.92
CA ALA A 13 -26.35 -18.03 37.00
C ALA A 13 -25.16 -18.99 36.87
N ALA A 14 -24.99 -19.83 37.89
CA ALA A 14 -24.01 -20.91 37.94
C ALA A 14 -24.69 -22.17 38.50
N LEU A 15 -24.10 -23.32 38.15
CA LEU A 15 -24.21 -24.68 38.73
C LEU A 15 -25.28 -25.59 38.07
N LEU A 16 -25.04 -26.86 37.67
CA LEU A 16 -24.04 -27.88 38.05
C LEU A 16 -23.94 -29.02 36.99
N GLU A 17 -22.79 -29.72 36.97
CA GLU A 17 -22.32 -30.87 36.12
C GLU A 17 -22.78 -32.27 36.66
N PRO A 18 -22.19 -33.48 36.36
CA PRO A 18 -21.18 -33.93 35.34
C PRO A 18 -21.42 -35.33 34.67
N ALA A 19 -20.63 -35.68 33.63
CA ALA A 19 -20.02 -37.03 33.42
C ALA A 19 -19.02 -37.13 32.22
N LEU A 20 -17.76 -37.45 32.57
CA LEU A 20 -16.63 -38.19 31.91
C LEU A 20 -16.85 -38.81 30.50
N ALA A 21 -15.88 -39.00 29.58
CA ALA A 21 -14.42 -38.77 29.51
C ALA A 21 -13.87 -39.11 28.08
N LEU A 22 -12.58 -38.80 27.89
CA LEU A 22 -11.60 -39.20 26.84
C LEU A 22 -11.45 -38.35 25.57
N GLY A 23 -10.27 -37.72 25.45
CA GLY A 23 -9.53 -37.67 24.18
C GLY A 23 -8.82 -36.37 23.81
N HIS A 24 -7.49 -36.33 24.02
CA HIS A 24 -6.48 -35.69 23.17
C HIS A 24 -6.10 -34.19 23.27
N ARG A 25 -4.76 -34.03 23.33
CA ARG A 25 -3.88 -33.03 22.71
C ARG A 25 -3.71 -31.67 23.42
N HIS A 26 -2.50 -31.48 23.94
CA HIS A 26 -1.93 -30.19 24.33
C HIS A 26 -1.79 -29.27 23.10
N GLY A 27 -2.66 -28.28 23.00
CA GLY A 27 -2.46 -27.09 22.19
C GLY A 27 -2.02 -25.93 23.10
N HIS A 28 -0.83 -25.39 22.86
CA HIS A 28 -0.44 -24.10 23.44
C HIS A 28 -1.19 -22.98 22.69
N GLN A 29 -2.22 -22.47 23.34
CA GLN A 29 -2.99 -21.31 22.88
C GLN A 29 -2.31 -20.06 23.44
N HIS A 30 -1.67 -19.27 22.57
CA HIS A 30 -1.21 -17.93 22.94
C HIS A 30 -2.43 -17.01 23.05
N PRO A 31 -2.61 -16.24 24.14
CA PRO A 31 -3.73 -15.31 24.26
C PRO A 31 -3.50 -14.12 23.33
N GLN A 32 -4.37 -13.99 22.33
CA GLN A 32 -4.55 -12.77 21.54
C GLN A 32 -4.89 -11.63 22.50
N LYS A 33 -4.01 -10.63 22.62
CA LYS A 33 -4.34 -9.37 23.29
C LYS A 33 -5.29 -8.58 22.37
N ARG A 34 -6.59 -8.64 22.65
CA ARG A 34 -7.55 -7.65 22.14
C ARG A 34 -7.17 -6.29 22.71
N GLY A 35 -7.06 -5.27 21.88
CA GLY A 35 -7.04 -3.88 22.36
C GLY A 35 -8.34 -3.61 23.12
N ASP A 36 -8.23 -3.08 24.33
CA ASP A 36 -9.40 -2.71 25.13
C ASP A 36 -10.07 -1.49 24.48
N TRP A 37 -11.26 -1.69 23.91
CA TRP A 37 -12.08 -0.61 23.35
C TRP A 37 -12.85 0.09 24.47
N ILE A 38 -12.73 1.41 24.54
CA ILE A 38 -13.48 2.23 25.49
C ILE A 38 -14.65 2.87 24.76
N THR A 39 -15.83 2.78 25.35
CA THR A 39 -17.04 3.45 24.88
C THR A 39 -17.50 4.44 25.95
N ALA A 40 -17.70 5.70 25.57
CA ALA A 40 -18.20 6.75 26.47
C ALA A 40 -19.28 7.59 25.79
N THR A 41 -20.18 8.15 26.59
CA THR A 41 -21.16 9.14 26.12
C THR A 41 -20.63 10.54 26.41
N ILE A 42 -20.31 11.29 25.37
CA ILE A 42 -19.86 12.68 25.46
C ILE A 42 -20.94 13.53 24.78
N ASP A 43 -21.48 14.51 25.51
CA ASP A 43 -22.55 15.40 25.03
C ASP A 43 -23.77 14.66 24.44
N GLY A 44 -24.11 13.50 25.01
CA GLY A 44 -25.26 12.69 24.59
C GLY A 44 -25.01 11.78 23.38
N GLN A 45 -23.81 11.79 22.80
CA GLN A 45 -23.41 10.87 21.73
C GLN A 45 -22.47 9.79 22.26
N VAL A 46 -22.72 8.54 21.85
CA VAL A 46 -21.87 7.41 22.18
C VAL A 46 -20.70 7.39 21.20
N VAL A 47 -19.48 7.54 21.73
CA VAL A 47 -18.23 7.48 20.98
C VAL A 47 -17.37 6.35 21.52
N SER A 48 -16.67 5.64 20.64
CA SER A 48 -15.76 4.54 21.01
C SER A 48 -14.40 4.71 20.35
N TRP A 49 -13.34 4.42 21.10
CA TRP A 49 -11.96 4.46 20.60
C TRP A 49 -11.10 3.39 21.30
N GLU A 50 -9.95 3.07 20.69
CA GLU A 50 -9.00 2.11 21.24
C GLU A 50 -8.17 2.74 22.37
N ASN A 51 -8.05 2.05 23.51
CA ASN A 51 -7.32 2.56 24.65
C ASN A 51 -5.79 2.48 24.44
N ASN A 52 -5.19 3.62 24.11
CA ASN A 52 -3.73 3.74 23.98
C ASN A 52 -3.05 4.28 25.24
N TYR A 53 -3.76 4.36 26.37
CA TYR A 53 -3.20 4.78 27.66
C TYR A 53 -2.72 3.57 28.46
N PHE A 54 -1.41 3.35 28.41
CA PHE A 54 -0.71 2.38 29.26
C PHE A 54 -0.08 3.17 30.41
N GLY A 55 -0.68 3.14 31.59
CA GLY A 55 -0.22 3.91 32.76
C GLY A 55 1.29 3.80 33.04
N PRO A 56 1.87 4.66 33.90
CA PRO A 56 3.32 4.72 34.10
C PRO A 56 3.88 3.33 34.47
N GLY A 57 4.75 2.82 33.59
CA GLY A 57 5.32 1.47 33.67
C GLY A 57 6.03 1.21 35.00
N GLY A 58 5.77 0.04 35.57
CA GLY A 58 6.26 -0.34 36.90
C GLY A 58 7.78 -0.52 36.98
N ALA A 59 8.33 -0.03 38.08
CA ALA A 59 9.57 -0.50 38.70
C ALA A 59 9.33 -0.63 40.22
N PRO A 60 10.13 -1.42 40.96
CA PRO A 60 9.65 -2.26 42.05
C PRO A 60 9.44 -1.53 43.39
N ALA A 61 8.68 -2.20 44.26
CA ALA A 61 8.22 -1.73 45.56
C ALA A 61 9.32 -1.25 46.52
N ALA A 62 9.09 -0.09 47.16
CA ALA A 62 9.66 0.24 48.46
C ALA A 62 8.74 1.20 49.26
N THR A 63 8.22 0.66 50.36
CA THR A 63 7.90 1.25 51.69
C THR A 63 7.18 2.60 51.86
N GLN A 64 6.10 2.54 52.65
CA GLN A 64 5.31 3.65 53.21
C GLN A 64 6.10 4.56 54.16
N ALA A 65 5.80 5.86 54.12
CA ALA A 65 5.87 6.80 55.24
C ALA A 65 4.86 7.95 55.03
N ALA A 66 4.44 8.58 56.13
CA ALA A 66 3.10 9.14 56.33
C ALA A 66 2.89 10.64 55.99
N SER A 67 1.60 10.98 55.95
CA SER A 67 0.81 12.19 55.64
C SER A 67 1.14 13.56 56.28
N LYS A 68 0.72 14.64 55.57
CA LYS A 68 -0.24 15.74 55.96
C LYS A 68 0.26 17.19 55.64
N PRO A 69 -0.58 18.27 55.48
CA PRO A 69 -1.94 18.47 54.94
C PRO A 69 -2.05 19.51 53.78
N GLU A 70 -3.27 19.61 53.24
CA GLU A 70 -3.83 20.44 52.15
C GLU A 70 -4.25 21.88 52.50
N ALA A 71 -4.26 22.80 51.51
CA ALA A 71 -5.30 23.84 51.18
C ALA A 71 -4.71 25.05 50.37
N PRO A 72 -5.49 25.85 49.61
CA PRO A 72 -6.79 25.64 48.95
C PRO A 72 -6.81 26.03 47.44
N ALA A 73 -7.94 25.76 46.78
CA ALA A 73 -8.21 25.96 45.35
C ALA A 73 -8.77 27.36 44.97
N ALA A 74 -8.57 27.78 43.71
CA ALA A 74 -9.46 28.61 42.86
C ALA A 74 -8.86 28.76 41.42
N PRO A 75 -9.60 29.24 40.40
CA PRO A 75 -10.66 28.57 39.65
C PRO A 75 -10.30 28.34 38.15
N ALA A 76 -11.16 27.61 37.44
CA ALA A 76 -11.01 27.24 36.02
C ALA A 76 -11.15 28.41 35.02
N PRO A 77 -10.40 28.41 33.89
CA PRO A 77 -10.75 29.20 32.72
C PRO A 77 -11.65 28.43 31.74
N ALA A 78 -12.56 29.19 31.12
CA ALA A 78 -13.65 28.77 30.27
C ALA A 78 -13.24 28.24 28.88
N ALA A 79 -14.17 27.50 28.27
CA ALA A 79 -14.11 26.96 26.92
C ALA A 79 -13.99 28.07 25.85
N ALA A 80 -13.09 27.86 24.88
CA ALA A 80 -13.00 28.63 23.65
C ALA A 80 -13.28 27.69 22.46
N GLN A 81 -14.32 27.99 21.70
CA GLN A 81 -14.56 27.39 20.39
C GLN A 81 -13.72 28.09 19.32
N PRO A 82 -13.41 27.40 18.20
CA PRO A 82 -13.19 28.08 16.94
C PRO A 82 -14.19 27.61 15.87
N THR A 83 -15.18 28.46 15.59
CA THR A 83 -15.67 28.70 14.23
C THR A 83 -14.58 29.40 13.43
N THR A 84 -14.33 29.02 12.16
CA THR A 84 -14.54 29.87 10.97
C THR A 84 -14.03 29.18 9.70
N ILE A 85 -14.90 29.22 8.69
CA ILE A 85 -14.80 28.85 7.28
C ILE A 85 -13.65 29.61 6.57
N ILE A 86 -12.83 28.95 5.76
CA ILE A 86 -11.95 29.64 4.79
C ILE A 86 -12.43 29.36 3.36
N LYS A 87 -12.82 30.44 2.70
CA LYS A 87 -13.15 30.54 1.28
C LYS A 87 -11.88 30.46 0.42
N VAL A 88 -11.99 29.74 -0.69
CA VAL A 88 -11.05 29.68 -1.80
C VAL A 88 -10.98 31.04 -2.52
N ALA A 89 -9.76 31.51 -2.81
CA ALA A 89 -9.52 32.62 -3.74
C ALA A 89 -8.42 32.23 -4.76
N LYS A 90 -8.73 32.45 -6.04
CA LYS A 90 -7.94 32.21 -7.26
C LYS A 90 -6.82 33.27 -7.44
N PRO A 91 -5.69 32.97 -8.12
CA PRO A 91 -4.49 33.81 -8.07
C PRO A 91 -4.47 34.93 -9.12
N SER A 92 -3.84 36.05 -8.76
CA SER A 92 -3.44 37.12 -9.68
C SER A 92 -1.92 37.30 -9.66
N GLN A 93 -1.35 37.45 -10.85
CA GLN A 93 0.06 37.63 -11.17
C GLN A 93 0.63 38.96 -10.61
N ALA A 94 1.91 38.97 -10.21
CA ALA A 94 2.76 40.16 -10.27
C ALA A 94 4.27 39.83 -10.24
N ALA A 95 4.93 40.23 -11.32
CA ALA A 95 6.26 40.82 -11.51
C ALA A 95 7.45 40.61 -10.53
N LYS A 96 8.61 40.45 -11.19
CA LYS A 96 10.00 40.45 -10.72
C LYS A 96 10.42 41.70 -9.92
N ALA A 97 11.29 41.50 -8.92
CA ALA A 97 12.40 42.40 -8.61
C ALA A 97 13.54 41.64 -7.91
N ALA A 98 14.78 42.00 -8.25
CA ALA A 98 16.02 41.34 -7.88
C ALA A 98 16.60 41.80 -6.54
N SER A 99 17.35 40.94 -5.85
CA SER A 99 18.56 41.33 -5.12
C SER A 99 19.50 40.12 -4.89
N LYS A 100 20.81 40.38 -4.97
CA LYS A 100 21.96 39.46 -4.99
C LYS A 100 22.19 38.73 -3.66
N PRO A 101 22.81 37.52 -3.67
CA PRO A 101 23.17 36.77 -2.46
C PRO A 101 24.59 37.08 -1.94
N ALA A 102 24.76 36.97 -0.63
CA ALA A 102 26.04 37.02 0.09
C ALA A 102 26.68 35.61 0.18
N LYS A 103 28.00 35.57 0.02
CA LYS A 103 28.86 34.37 0.10
C LYS A 103 29.11 33.93 1.54
N ALA A 104 29.21 32.62 1.76
CA ALA A 104 30.16 32.03 2.69
C ALA A 104 30.72 30.75 2.06
N ALA A 105 32.05 30.65 2.06
CA ALA A 105 32.85 29.68 1.33
C ALA A 105 33.20 28.46 2.21
N TYR A 106 33.35 27.30 1.57
CA TYR A 106 34.22 26.23 2.07
C TYR A 106 34.91 25.57 0.87
N GLU A 107 36.25 25.47 0.93
CA GLU A 107 37.15 24.98 -0.12
C GLU A 107 37.19 23.45 -0.18
N ALA A 108 37.21 22.90 -1.40
CA ALA A 108 37.58 21.52 -1.70
C ALA A 108 38.99 21.48 -2.34
N PRO A 109 39.81 20.44 -2.10
CA PRO A 109 41.17 20.39 -2.65
C PRO A 109 41.21 19.94 -4.11
N LYS A 110 42.13 20.57 -4.86
CA LYS A 110 42.40 20.47 -6.30
C LYS A 110 42.94 19.10 -6.75
N ALA A 111 42.42 18.60 -7.87
CA ALA A 111 43.13 17.70 -8.79
C ALA A 111 43.48 18.47 -10.08
N LYS A 112 44.67 18.22 -10.64
CA LYS A 112 45.24 18.92 -11.79
C LYS A 112 44.72 18.33 -13.11
N GLU A 113 44.40 19.20 -14.05
CA GLU A 113 44.08 18.95 -15.45
C GLU A 113 45.29 19.32 -16.33
N GLU A 114 45.58 18.52 -17.35
CA GLU A 114 46.52 18.85 -18.43
C GLU A 114 45.94 18.38 -19.78
N ALA A 115 46.12 19.20 -20.81
CA ALA A 115 45.62 19.07 -22.20
C ALA A 115 46.77 19.44 -23.17
N PRO A 116 46.63 19.41 -24.53
CA PRO A 116 46.16 18.35 -25.44
C PRO A 116 47.03 18.15 -26.74
N ALA A 117 46.74 17.05 -27.48
CA ALA A 117 46.82 16.78 -28.96
C ALA A 117 48.20 16.81 -29.72
N PRO A 118 48.39 16.11 -30.91
CA PRO A 118 47.59 16.25 -32.14
C PRO A 118 47.35 15.00 -33.04
N LYS A 119 46.56 15.25 -34.11
CA LYS A 119 45.92 14.36 -35.11
C LYS A 119 46.84 13.82 -36.22
N LYS A 120 46.47 12.67 -36.84
CA LYS A 120 46.68 12.38 -38.28
C LYS A 120 45.51 11.59 -38.89
N ALA A 121 45.25 11.87 -40.16
CA ALA A 121 44.10 11.45 -40.97
C ALA A 121 44.45 10.34 -41.97
N ILE A 122 43.51 9.44 -42.32
CA ILE A 122 43.50 8.72 -43.61
C ILE A 122 42.05 8.51 -44.13
N LYS A 123 41.84 9.14 -45.30
CA LYS A 123 40.99 8.90 -46.49
C LYS A 123 39.74 8.00 -46.49
N ALA A 124 38.71 8.57 -47.11
CA ALA A 124 37.49 7.96 -47.61
C ALA A 124 37.70 7.16 -48.91
N GLN A 125 36.88 6.11 -49.09
CA GLN A 125 36.60 5.49 -50.38
C GLN A 125 35.08 5.30 -50.56
N GLN A 126 34.61 5.72 -51.72
CA GLN A 126 33.26 5.55 -52.24
C GLN A 126 33.07 4.13 -52.78
N VAL A 127 31.88 3.56 -52.58
CA VAL A 127 31.28 2.59 -53.51
C VAL A 127 29.77 2.84 -53.61
N LYS A 128 29.30 2.91 -54.85
CA LYS A 128 27.90 3.14 -55.25
C LYS A 128 27.09 1.83 -55.30
N ALA A 129 25.84 1.95 -54.84
CA ALA A 129 24.56 1.44 -55.37
C ALA A 129 24.43 0.01 -55.94
N ALA A 130 23.59 -0.79 -55.25
CA ALA A 130 22.51 -1.69 -55.71
C ALA A 130 22.14 -2.57 -54.50
N SER A 131 20.93 -3.00 -54.16
CA SER A 131 19.58 -2.95 -54.73
C SER A 131 18.60 -3.24 -53.57
N THR A 132 17.39 -2.71 -53.66
CA THR A 132 16.29 -2.91 -52.70
C THR A 132 15.83 -4.37 -52.58
N PRO A 133 15.46 -4.82 -51.37
CA PRO A 133 14.35 -5.76 -51.22
C PRO A 133 13.21 -5.16 -50.38
N LYS A 134 12.07 -5.06 -51.05
CA LYS A 134 10.68 -5.23 -50.57
C LYS A 134 10.42 -5.09 -49.06
N LYS A 135 9.70 -4.02 -48.71
CA LYS A 135 8.93 -3.90 -47.46
C LYS A 135 7.96 -5.08 -47.34
N THR A 136 8.25 -6.02 -46.45
CA THR A 136 7.25 -6.92 -45.89
C THR A 136 6.61 -6.23 -44.69
N LYS A 137 5.34 -5.90 -44.84
CA LYS A 137 4.44 -5.45 -43.77
C LYS A 137 4.39 -6.55 -42.70
N PRO A 138 4.67 -6.27 -41.41
CA PRO A 138 4.28 -7.20 -40.37
C PRO A 138 2.75 -7.27 -40.40
N SER A 139 2.26 -8.47 -40.64
CA SER A 139 0.86 -8.82 -40.47
C SER A 139 0.42 -8.39 -39.08
N SER A 140 -0.65 -7.62 -39.03
CA SER A 140 -1.45 -7.39 -37.84
C SER A 140 -1.91 -8.74 -37.28
N GLY A 141 -1.14 -9.29 -36.35
CA GLY A 141 -1.65 -10.27 -35.40
C GLY A 141 -2.26 -9.48 -34.26
N GLY A 142 -3.59 -9.55 -34.13
CA GLY A 142 -4.30 -8.92 -33.03
C GLY A 142 -3.74 -9.44 -31.71
N SER A 143 -3.12 -8.54 -30.95
CA SER A 143 -2.83 -8.78 -29.55
C SER A 143 -4.15 -8.63 -28.81
N SER A 144 -4.86 -9.74 -28.61
CA SER A 144 -5.80 -9.82 -27.50
C SER A 144 -4.98 -9.63 -26.23
N GLY A 145 -5.15 -8.48 -25.55
CA GLY A 145 -4.42 -8.08 -24.34
C GLY A 145 -4.67 -9.02 -23.16
N GLY A 146 -4.04 -10.19 -23.19
CA GLY A 146 -3.92 -11.06 -22.02
C GLY A 146 -2.82 -10.53 -21.12
N SER A 147 -3.11 -10.36 -19.83
CA SER A 147 -2.11 -10.08 -18.81
C SER A 147 -0.97 -11.10 -18.91
N VAL A 148 0.26 -10.68 -18.59
CA VAL A 148 1.49 -11.50 -18.68
C VAL A 148 1.57 -12.65 -17.66
N GLY A 149 0.43 -13.27 -17.33
CA GLY A 149 0.39 -14.51 -16.56
C GLY A 149 -0.98 -14.87 -15.99
N PHE A 150 -1.92 -13.94 -15.82
CA PHE A 150 -3.21 -14.20 -15.18
C PHE A 150 -4.33 -14.30 -16.20
N SER A 151 -5.36 -15.07 -15.87
CA SER A 151 -6.59 -15.15 -16.68
C SER A 151 -7.30 -13.81 -16.77
N HIS A 152 -7.17 -12.97 -15.73
CA HIS A 152 -7.82 -11.67 -15.62
C HIS A 152 -6.95 -10.65 -14.87
N LYS A 153 -7.15 -9.36 -15.17
CA LYS A 153 -6.46 -8.24 -14.50
C LYS A 153 -6.97 -8.00 -13.08
N ARG A 154 -8.24 -8.29 -12.81
CA ARG A 154 -8.89 -8.01 -11.52
C ARG A 154 -8.38 -8.96 -10.43
N GLY A 155 -8.10 -8.41 -9.26
CA GLY A 155 -7.58 -9.14 -8.11
C GLY A 155 -8.32 -8.86 -6.81
N VAL A 156 -8.03 -9.70 -5.81
CA VAL A 156 -8.64 -9.62 -4.47
C VAL A 156 -7.57 -9.34 -3.41
N CYS A 157 -7.65 -8.20 -2.74
CA CYS A 157 -6.85 -7.91 -1.55
C CYS A 157 -7.67 -8.13 -0.27
N TYR A 158 -7.10 -8.79 0.74
CA TYR A 158 -7.86 -9.28 1.90
C TYR A 158 -7.02 -9.43 3.17
N ASN A 159 -7.69 -9.44 4.33
CA ASN A 159 -7.10 -9.96 5.56
C ASN A 159 -7.83 -11.22 6.06
N ASN A 160 -9.16 -11.28 5.88
CA ASN A 160 -9.95 -12.46 6.22
C ASN A 160 -10.07 -13.40 5.00
N VAL A 161 -9.31 -14.49 5.02
CA VAL A 161 -9.27 -15.46 3.91
C VAL A 161 -10.63 -16.13 3.62
N LYS A 162 -11.49 -16.31 4.62
CA LYS A 162 -12.82 -16.91 4.40
C LYS A 162 -13.70 -15.99 3.57
N MET A 163 -13.66 -14.70 3.90
CA MET A 163 -14.37 -13.66 3.18
C MET A 163 -13.79 -13.50 1.76
N ALA A 164 -12.46 -13.57 1.62
CA ALA A 164 -11.78 -13.57 0.32
C ALA A 164 -12.21 -14.73 -0.56
N ASN A 165 -12.22 -15.97 -0.05
CA ASN A 165 -12.65 -17.14 -0.79
C ASN A 165 -14.13 -17.06 -1.19
N LEU A 166 -15.00 -16.56 -0.31
CA LEU A 166 -16.41 -16.32 -0.65
C LEU A 166 -16.54 -15.27 -1.77
N PHE A 167 -15.87 -14.12 -1.64
CA PHE A 167 -15.91 -13.07 -2.66
C PHE A 167 -15.38 -13.60 -4.00
N ALA A 168 -14.22 -14.26 -3.99
CA ALA A 168 -13.59 -14.83 -5.17
C ALA A 168 -14.50 -15.86 -5.87
N SER A 169 -15.23 -16.69 -5.12
CA SER A 169 -16.18 -17.65 -5.72
C SER A 169 -17.35 -16.99 -6.47
N ASN A 170 -17.60 -15.71 -6.24
CA ASN A 170 -18.63 -14.91 -6.91
C ASN A 170 -18.04 -13.87 -7.89
N CYS A 171 -16.73 -13.88 -8.11
CA CYS A 171 -16.03 -12.97 -9.02
C CYS A 171 -15.36 -13.75 -10.15
N GLU A 172 -16.10 -14.02 -11.22
CA GLU A 172 -15.59 -14.79 -12.37
C GLU A 172 -14.39 -14.12 -13.06
N ASN A 173 -14.33 -12.80 -13.00
CA ASN A 173 -13.24 -12.01 -13.58
C ASN A 173 -12.06 -11.81 -12.60
N CYS A 174 -12.07 -12.38 -11.40
CA CYS A 174 -10.94 -12.28 -10.47
C CYS A 174 -9.92 -13.40 -10.76
N GLY A 175 -8.64 -13.03 -10.98
CA GLY A 175 -7.59 -13.98 -11.37
C GLY A 175 -6.47 -14.19 -10.34
N TRP A 176 -6.33 -13.29 -9.37
CA TRP A 176 -5.23 -13.27 -8.42
C TRP A 176 -5.63 -12.63 -7.09
N GLY A 177 -4.82 -12.83 -6.05
CA GLY A 177 -5.06 -12.16 -4.77
C GLY A 177 -3.83 -12.06 -3.87
N TYR A 178 -3.86 -11.13 -2.92
CA TYR A 178 -2.79 -10.90 -1.97
C TYR A 178 -3.34 -10.36 -0.65
N ASN A 179 -2.54 -10.39 0.41
CA ASN A 179 -2.99 -10.03 1.77
C ASN A 179 -1.93 -9.28 2.57
N TRP A 180 -1.02 -8.58 1.87
CA TRP A 180 0.14 -7.90 2.46
C TRP A 180 1.15 -8.81 3.17
N ASP A 181 0.95 -10.13 3.16
CA ASP A 181 1.87 -11.11 3.73
C ASP A 181 2.52 -11.97 2.63
N SER A 182 3.56 -12.69 3.02
CA SER A 182 4.20 -13.76 2.27
C SER A 182 3.40 -15.07 2.26
N GLU A 183 2.41 -15.24 3.16
CA GLU A 183 1.56 -16.43 3.25
C GLU A 183 0.12 -16.14 2.86
N SER A 184 -0.50 -17.06 2.12
CA SER A 184 -1.89 -16.89 1.65
C SER A 184 -2.97 -17.06 2.71
N GLY A 185 -2.64 -17.63 3.86
CA GLY A 185 -3.65 -18.02 4.86
C GLY A 185 -4.68 -19.04 4.35
N GLY A 186 -4.49 -19.66 3.18
CA GLY A 186 -5.43 -20.60 2.58
C GLY A 186 -6.33 -20.01 1.49
N LEU A 187 -5.89 -18.99 0.76
CA LEU A 187 -6.59 -18.50 -0.44
C LEU A 187 -6.75 -19.63 -1.47
N GLU A 188 -7.96 -19.78 -2.00
CA GLU A 188 -8.33 -20.82 -2.97
C GLU A 188 -8.75 -20.20 -4.31
N GLY A 189 -8.60 -20.95 -5.40
CA GLY A 189 -9.11 -20.58 -6.74
C GLY A 189 -8.39 -19.43 -7.44
N LEU A 190 -7.53 -18.67 -6.75
CA LEU A 190 -6.79 -17.53 -7.28
C LEU A 190 -5.28 -17.74 -7.22
N ASN A 191 -4.53 -17.06 -8.09
CA ASN A 191 -3.08 -17.01 -7.99
C ASN A 191 -2.67 -16.10 -6.82
N PHE A 192 -2.13 -16.68 -5.74
CA PHE A 192 -1.67 -15.90 -4.60
C PHE A 192 -0.33 -15.23 -4.89
N ILE A 193 -0.23 -13.93 -4.57
CA ILE A 193 0.98 -13.12 -4.74
C ILE A 193 1.62 -12.87 -3.38
N PRO A 194 2.73 -13.57 -3.02
CA PRO A 194 3.44 -13.30 -1.77
C PRO A 194 4.05 -11.89 -1.78
N THR A 195 3.91 -11.20 -0.66
CA THR A 195 4.37 -9.81 -0.49
C THR A 195 5.45 -9.74 0.58
N LEU A 196 6.59 -9.13 0.26
CA LEU A 196 7.56 -8.70 1.27
C LEU A 196 7.21 -7.29 1.72
N TRP A 197 6.45 -7.17 2.81
CA TRP A 197 5.89 -5.89 3.23
C TRP A 197 6.95 -4.84 3.60
N SER A 198 8.02 -5.22 4.30
CA SER A 198 9.17 -4.35 4.60
C SER A 198 10.47 -5.16 4.77
N ASP A 199 11.59 -4.47 5.00
CA ASP A 199 12.89 -5.09 5.31
C ASP A 199 13.07 -5.51 6.77
N GLN A 200 12.01 -5.38 7.58
CA GLN A 200 12.03 -5.79 8.99
C GLN A 200 12.06 -7.31 9.13
N ALA A 201 12.78 -7.81 10.14
CA ALA A 201 12.99 -9.24 10.38
C ALA A 201 11.68 -10.06 10.42
N VAL A 202 10.61 -9.49 10.99
CA VAL A 202 9.30 -10.15 11.04
C VAL A 202 8.76 -10.52 9.65
N HIS A 203 9.09 -9.75 8.60
CA HIS A 203 8.71 -10.04 7.22
C HIS A 203 9.78 -10.87 6.51
N VAL A 204 11.05 -10.53 6.70
CA VAL A 204 12.19 -11.12 5.96
C VAL A 204 12.47 -12.56 6.39
N ASP A 205 12.41 -12.88 7.67
CA ASP A 205 12.89 -14.18 8.20
C ASP A 205 12.11 -15.38 7.63
N ARG A 206 10.82 -15.18 7.33
CA ARG A 206 9.95 -16.22 6.74
C ARG A 206 9.83 -16.13 5.21
N PHE A 207 10.29 -15.04 4.61
CA PHE A 207 9.96 -14.71 3.23
C PHE A 207 10.44 -15.76 2.23
N ALA A 208 11.68 -16.23 2.36
CA ALA A 208 12.27 -17.18 1.42
C ALA A 208 11.51 -18.52 1.37
N ASP A 209 11.20 -19.08 2.53
CA ASP A 209 10.47 -20.35 2.63
C ASP A 209 9.03 -20.19 2.12
N ASN A 210 8.38 -19.07 2.44
CA ASN A 210 7.03 -18.78 2.00
C ASN A 210 6.92 -18.52 0.50
N CYS A 211 7.89 -17.79 -0.08
CA CYS A 211 7.99 -17.65 -1.53
C CYS A 211 8.24 -18.99 -2.23
N ALA A 212 9.14 -19.83 -1.70
CA ALA A 212 9.37 -21.16 -2.28
C ALA A 212 8.07 -21.99 -2.31
N LYS A 213 7.31 -21.97 -1.21
CA LYS A 213 5.99 -22.61 -1.13
C LYS A 213 4.99 -22.00 -2.12
N ALA A 214 4.86 -20.68 -2.17
CA ALA A 214 3.94 -19.99 -3.07
C ALA A 214 4.25 -20.29 -4.54
N LEU A 215 5.53 -20.22 -4.94
CA LEU A 215 5.99 -20.57 -6.29
C LEU A 215 5.70 -22.04 -6.64
N SER A 216 5.93 -22.96 -5.69
CA SER A 216 5.59 -24.38 -5.90
C SER A 216 4.09 -24.62 -6.07
N ASN A 217 3.25 -23.77 -5.48
CA ASN A 217 1.81 -23.74 -5.64
C ASN A 217 1.35 -22.91 -6.87
N GLY A 218 2.29 -22.45 -7.70
CA GLY A 218 2.01 -21.80 -8.97
C GLY A 218 1.91 -20.27 -8.90
N ALA A 219 2.36 -19.61 -7.82
CA ALA A 219 2.46 -18.15 -7.77
C ALA A 219 3.27 -17.63 -8.97
N LYS A 220 2.76 -16.61 -9.65
CA LYS A 220 3.36 -16.06 -10.89
C LYS A 220 4.09 -14.75 -10.69
N ALA A 221 3.78 -14.04 -9.61
CA ALA A 221 4.44 -12.79 -9.25
C ALA A 221 4.78 -12.75 -7.77
N ILE A 222 5.62 -11.79 -7.38
CA ILE A 222 6.01 -11.49 -6.00
C ILE A 222 6.03 -9.97 -5.85
N PHE A 223 5.44 -9.44 -4.77
CA PHE A 223 5.46 -8.01 -4.48
C PHE A 223 6.58 -7.63 -3.51
N SER A 224 7.16 -6.47 -3.76
CA SER A 224 8.10 -5.79 -2.88
C SER A 224 7.36 -4.86 -1.90
N PHE A 225 8.12 -4.13 -1.09
CA PHE A 225 7.70 -3.30 0.05
C PHE A 225 6.42 -2.48 -0.15
N ASN A 226 5.61 -2.41 0.91
CA ASN A 226 4.33 -1.72 0.92
C ASN A 226 4.46 -0.28 1.43
N GLU A 227 4.15 0.69 0.57
CA GLU A 227 4.24 2.12 0.85
C GLU A 227 5.53 2.51 1.60
N PRO A 228 6.72 2.21 1.05
CA PRO A 228 7.96 2.67 1.65
C PRO A 228 8.04 4.21 1.72
N ASP A 229 7.27 4.89 0.87
CA ASP A 229 7.14 6.34 0.87
C ASP A 229 6.36 6.90 2.07
N ASN A 230 5.61 6.07 2.80
CA ASN A 230 4.73 6.50 3.89
C ASN A 230 5.34 6.18 5.28
N GLY A 231 5.39 7.19 6.15
CA GLY A 231 5.89 7.08 7.53
C GLY A 231 5.16 6.08 8.43
N GLY A 232 3.91 5.74 8.12
CA GLY A 232 3.12 4.76 8.86
C GLY A 232 3.20 3.33 8.34
N GLN A 233 3.99 3.08 7.29
CA GLN A 233 4.00 1.83 6.54
C GLN A 233 5.42 1.22 6.54
N ALA A 234 5.94 0.72 5.41
CA ALA A 234 7.30 0.18 5.37
C ALA A 234 8.36 1.24 5.68
N HIS A 235 8.07 2.52 5.40
CA HIS A 235 8.89 3.69 5.71
C HIS A 235 10.39 3.51 5.41
N MET A 236 10.71 3.52 4.11
CA MET A 236 12.08 3.32 3.61
C MET A 236 12.46 4.47 2.68
N THR A 237 13.70 4.92 2.76
CA THR A 237 14.23 5.83 1.74
C THR A 237 14.38 5.08 0.41
N PRO A 238 14.36 5.78 -0.75
CA PRO A 238 14.58 5.13 -2.04
C PRO A 238 15.89 4.33 -2.12
N ALA A 239 16.97 4.86 -1.55
CA ALA A 239 18.27 4.20 -1.52
C ALA A 239 18.28 2.92 -0.67
N ALA A 240 17.63 2.96 0.51
CA ALA A 240 17.51 1.78 1.36
C ALA A 240 16.63 0.71 0.70
N ALA A 241 15.50 1.12 0.09
CA ALA A 241 14.63 0.22 -0.65
C ALA A 241 15.33 -0.41 -1.86
N ALA A 242 16.12 0.34 -2.63
CA ALA A 242 16.88 -0.21 -3.76
C ALA A 242 17.90 -1.27 -3.30
N ALA A 243 18.67 -0.98 -2.26
CA ALA A 243 19.64 -1.94 -1.71
C ALA A 243 18.95 -3.20 -1.15
N ALA A 244 17.83 -3.04 -0.44
CA ALA A 244 17.04 -4.16 0.06
C ALA A 244 16.38 -4.97 -1.06
N HIS A 245 15.90 -4.32 -2.12
CA HIS A 245 15.29 -4.97 -3.28
C HIS A 245 16.32 -5.84 -4.02
N VAL A 246 17.55 -5.34 -4.23
CA VAL A 246 18.64 -6.15 -4.78
C VAL A 246 18.90 -7.38 -3.92
N LYS A 247 19.00 -7.20 -2.60
CA LYS A 247 19.30 -8.31 -1.68
C LYS A 247 18.17 -9.35 -1.60
N LEU A 248 16.92 -8.90 -1.54
CA LEU A 248 15.77 -9.71 -1.12
C LEU A 248 14.86 -10.12 -2.28
N MET A 249 14.83 -9.36 -3.38
CA MET A 249 13.93 -9.57 -4.51
C MET A 249 14.65 -10.10 -5.75
N ASN A 250 15.83 -9.58 -6.11
CA ASN A 250 16.58 -10.07 -7.28
C ASN A 250 16.78 -11.61 -7.33
N PRO A 251 16.94 -12.35 -6.21
CA PRO A 251 17.05 -13.81 -6.24
C PRO A 251 15.86 -14.55 -6.87
N TYR A 252 14.73 -13.87 -7.09
CA TYR A 252 13.54 -14.41 -7.76
C TYR A 252 13.44 -14.05 -9.24
N ALA A 253 14.38 -13.27 -9.77
CA ALA A 253 14.43 -12.93 -11.20
C ALA A 253 14.42 -14.20 -12.05
N GLY A 254 13.53 -14.26 -13.03
CA GLY A 254 13.33 -15.43 -13.89
C GLY A 254 12.60 -16.62 -13.24
N LYS A 255 12.21 -16.53 -11.95
CA LYS A 255 11.35 -17.52 -11.28
C LYS A 255 9.89 -17.07 -11.19
N ALA A 256 9.68 -15.76 -11.08
CA ALA A 256 8.38 -15.10 -11.09
C ALA A 256 8.54 -13.65 -11.55
N LEU A 257 7.44 -12.99 -11.89
CA LEU A 257 7.42 -11.55 -12.10
C LEU A 257 7.65 -10.81 -10.78
N ILE A 258 8.53 -9.82 -10.74
CA ILE A 258 8.82 -9.04 -9.54
C ILE A 258 8.22 -7.66 -9.65
N GLY A 259 7.39 -7.28 -8.67
CA GLY A 259 6.89 -5.92 -8.53
C GLY A 259 7.90 -5.02 -7.82
N ALA A 260 8.06 -3.79 -8.31
CA ALA A 260 8.70 -2.72 -7.54
C ALA A 260 7.89 -2.43 -6.25
N PRO A 261 8.44 -1.68 -5.27
CA PRO A 261 7.68 -1.28 -4.09
C PRO A 261 6.39 -0.53 -4.46
N SER A 262 5.31 -0.79 -3.74
CA SER A 262 4.02 -0.12 -3.95
C SER A 262 4.04 1.27 -3.37
N ILE A 263 3.95 2.32 -4.20
CA ILE A 263 3.89 3.71 -3.72
C ILE A 263 2.45 4.18 -3.47
N SER A 264 2.28 5.15 -2.56
CA SER A 264 1.01 5.86 -2.41
C SER A 264 0.74 6.82 -3.60
N ASN A 265 -0.48 7.38 -3.66
CA ASN A 265 -0.81 8.51 -4.55
C ASN A 265 -0.50 9.89 -3.93
N SER A 266 0.33 9.96 -2.89
CA SER A 266 0.70 11.23 -2.24
C SER A 266 1.42 12.17 -3.20
N GLY A 267 1.14 13.47 -3.04
CA GLY A 267 1.84 14.56 -3.72
C GLY A 267 2.82 15.33 -2.82
N LEU A 268 3.11 14.81 -1.63
CA LEU A 268 4.08 15.41 -0.71
C LEU A 268 5.52 15.13 -1.17
N PRO A 269 6.48 16.00 -0.79
CA PRO A 269 7.88 15.78 -1.14
C PRO A 269 8.42 14.43 -0.68
N MET A 270 9.14 13.74 -1.55
CA MET A 270 9.68 12.39 -1.31
C MET A 270 8.62 11.32 -1.02
N GLU A 271 7.37 11.55 -1.42
CA GLU A 271 6.32 10.55 -1.39
C GLU A 271 5.79 10.23 -2.80
N GLY A 272 4.99 9.17 -2.93
CA GLY A 272 4.33 8.78 -4.16
C GLY A 272 5.27 8.72 -5.37
N ARG A 273 4.91 9.44 -6.44
CA ARG A 273 5.68 9.40 -7.70
C ARG A 273 7.08 9.99 -7.58
N GLU A 274 7.29 10.98 -6.71
CA GLU A 274 8.64 11.51 -6.50
C GLU A 274 9.53 10.46 -5.82
N TRP A 275 9.00 9.72 -4.84
CA TRP A 275 9.72 8.61 -4.24
C TRP A 275 10.08 7.54 -5.29
N LEU A 276 9.13 7.17 -6.15
CA LEU A 276 9.34 6.18 -7.22
C LEU A 276 10.43 6.63 -8.21
N GLU A 277 10.42 7.89 -8.62
CA GLU A 277 11.46 8.43 -9.52
C GLU A 277 12.85 8.31 -8.90
N ASN A 278 12.97 8.59 -7.60
CA ASN A 278 14.22 8.43 -6.87
C ASN A 278 14.59 6.95 -6.70
N PHE A 279 13.63 6.05 -6.47
CA PHE A 279 13.90 4.61 -6.36
C PHE A 279 14.47 4.05 -7.67
N VAL A 280 13.89 4.41 -8.82
CA VAL A 280 14.39 4.00 -10.13
C VAL A 280 15.83 4.48 -10.34
N LYS A 281 16.15 5.73 -9.98
CA LYS A 281 17.53 6.25 -10.03
C LYS A 281 18.47 5.49 -9.09
N GLU A 282 18.05 5.20 -7.86
CA GLU A 282 18.86 4.48 -6.90
C GLU A 282 19.09 3.02 -7.30
N CYS A 283 18.14 2.41 -7.99
CA CYS A 283 18.30 1.09 -8.60
C CYS A 283 19.37 1.05 -9.69
N ASP A 284 19.52 2.13 -10.48
CA ASP A 284 20.60 2.28 -11.45
C ASP A 284 21.97 2.56 -10.79
N ASN A 285 21.98 3.11 -9.58
CA ASN A 285 23.19 3.39 -8.80
C ASN A 285 23.72 2.18 -8.01
N GLN A 286 22.93 1.09 -7.89
CA GLN A 286 23.39 -0.14 -7.24
C GLN A 286 24.51 -0.83 -8.04
N SER A 287 25.41 -1.54 -7.35
CA SER A 287 26.44 -2.35 -8.01
C SER A 287 25.85 -3.49 -8.85
N GLU A 288 24.74 -4.06 -8.39
CA GLU A 288 23.84 -4.91 -9.14
C GLU A 288 22.51 -4.18 -9.28
N LYS A 289 22.03 -4.00 -10.51
CA LYS A 289 20.77 -3.29 -10.75
C LYS A 289 19.59 -4.02 -10.08
N CYS A 290 18.61 -3.26 -9.59
CA CYS A 290 17.34 -3.86 -9.18
C CYS A 290 16.69 -4.60 -10.36
N HIS A 291 16.11 -5.77 -10.08
CA HIS A 291 15.31 -6.50 -11.04
C HIS A 291 13.84 -6.46 -10.65
N TYR A 292 13.06 -5.73 -11.43
CA TYR A 292 11.60 -5.67 -11.34
C TYR A 292 10.99 -5.67 -12.75
N ASP A 293 9.86 -6.32 -12.91
CA ASP A 293 9.15 -6.51 -14.18
C ASP A 293 8.05 -5.46 -14.37
N PHE A 294 7.43 -5.03 -13.26
CA PHE A 294 6.34 -4.04 -13.23
C PHE A 294 6.47 -3.13 -12.00
N CYS A 295 5.71 -2.03 -11.98
CA CYS A 295 5.64 -1.14 -10.84
C CYS A 295 4.27 -1.16 -10.18
N ASN A 296 4.27 -1.16 -8.85
CA ASN A 296 3.08 -1.17 -8.04
C ASN A 296 2.72 0.25 -7.60
N VAL A 297 1.43 0.57 -7.62
CA VAL A 297 0.91 1.86 -7.15
C VAL A 297 -0.40 1.69 -6.42
N HIS A 298 -0.68 2.60 -5.50
CA HIS A 298 -1.94 2.71 -4.77
C HIS A 298 -2.64 4.02 -5.11
N TRP A 299 -3.97 4.03 -5.01
CA TRP A 299 -4.74 5.25 -5.19
C TRP A 299 -5.96 5.35 -4.28
N TYR A 300 -6.05 6.46 -3.54
CA TYR A 300 -7.19 6.77 -2.71
C TYR A 300 -7.59 8.23 -2.92
N SER A 301 -8.84 8.46 -3.33
CA SER A 301 -9.42 9.80 -3.40
C SER A 301 -10.94 9.72 -3.46
N GLU A 302 -11.60 10.86 -3.42
CA GLU A 302 -13.03 11.03 -3.60
C GLU A 302 -13.44 10.72 -5.06
N VAL A 303 -14.68 10.27 -5.25
CA VAL A 303 -15.20 9.84 -6.57
C VAL A 303 -15.06 10.92 -7.65
N GLU A 304 -15.15 12.20 -7.31
CA GLU A 304 -15.00 13.33 -8.25
C GLU A 304 -13.58 13.49 -8.81
N TYR A 305 -12.58 12.84 -8.20
CA TYR A 305 -11.17 12.92 -8.62
C TYR A 305 -10.73 11.70 -9.44
N ALA A 306 -11.66 10.99 -10.07
CA ALA A 306 -11.40 9.80 -10.89
C ALA A 306 -10.23 9.95 -11.87
N GLU A 307 -10.10 11.11 -12.52
CA GLU A 307 -9.03 11.35 -13.50
C GLU A 307 -7.63 11.33 -12.88
N THR A 308 -7.49 11.64 -11.59
CA THR A 308 -6.19 11.58 -10.90
C THR A 308 -5.67 10.16 -10.78
N LEU A 309 -6.55 9.14 -10.78
CA LEU A 309 -6.14 7.73 -10.86
C LEU A 309 -5.44 7.48 -12.19
N PHE A 310 -6.07 7.84 -13.30
CA PHE A 310 -5.55 7.58 -14.64
C PHE A 310 -4.27 8.38 -14.92
N GLU A 311 -4.19 9.63 -14.46
CA GLU A 311 -2.95 10.40 -14.49
C GLU A 311 -1.84 9.72 -13.65
N HIS A 312 -2.18 9.22 -12.46
CA HIS A 312 -1.21 8.53 -11.61
C HIS A 312 -0.68 7.25 -12.24
N LEU A 313 -1.54 6.47 -12.90
CA LEU A 313 -1.15 5.25 -13.63
C LEU A 313 -0.22 5.58 -14.80
N GLU A 314 -0.60 6.53 -15.66
CA GLU A 314 0.20 6.93 -16.82
C GLU A 314 1.57 7.47 -16.40
N LYS A 315 1.60 8.38 -15.41
CA LYS A 315 2.86 8.98 -14.95
C LYS A 315 3.78 7.98 -14.26
N SER A 316 3.23 7.02 -13.53
CA SER A 316 4.04 5.97 -12.91
C SER A 316 4.59 5.00 -13.97
N HIS A 317 3.83 4.72 -15.02
CA HIS A 317 4.29 3.94 -16.18
C HIS A 317 5.50 4.61 -16.87
N GLU A 318 5.43 5.93 -17.08
CA GLU A 318 6.53 6.73 -17.63
C GLU A 318 7.78 6.67 -16.73
N ILE A 319 7.62 6.91 -15.42
CA ILE A 319 8.72 6.90 -14.44
C ILE A 319 9.39 5.53 -14.38
N CYS A 320 8.61 4.45 -14.49
CA CYS A 320 9.11 3.08 -14.50
C CYS A 320 9.72 2.64 -15.84
N GLY A 321 10.05 3.59 -16.73
CA GLY A 321 10.71 3.30 -18.00
C GLY A 321 9.79 2.58 -18.99
N GLY A 322 8.48 2.80 -18.91
CA GLY A 322 7.49 2.15 -19.76
C GLY A 322 7.20 0.70 -19.38
N LYS A 323 7.55 0.26 -18.16
CA LYS A 323 7.15 -1.05 -17.61
C LYS A 323 5.67 -1.06 -17.23
N PRO A 324 4.99 -2.22 -17.30
CA PRO A 324 3.60 -2.32 -16.86
C PRO A 324 3.38 -1.86 -15.42
N ILE A 325 2.15 -1.45 -15.14
CA ILE A 325 1.67 -1.02 -13.81
C ILE A 325 0.72 -2.06 -13.24
N TRP A 326 0.82 -2.25 -11.93
CA TRP A 326 -0.14 -2.99 -11.12
C TRP A 326 -0.74 -2.03 -10.08
N LEU A 327 -2.04 -1.77 -10.19
CA LEU A 327 -2.79 -0.95 -9.24
C LEU A 327 -3.22 -1.84 -8.07
N THR A 328 -2.30 -2.11 -7.14
CA THR A 328 -2.55 -3.09 -6.07
C THR A 328 -3.58 -2.63 -5.06
N GLU A 329 -3.79 -1.33 -4.94
CA GLU A 329 -4.87 -0.77 -4.13
C GLU A 329 -5.52 0.38 -4.88
N PHE A 330 -6.84 0.36 -4.97
CA PHE A 330 -7.60 1.58 -5.20
C PHE A 330 -8.91 1.56 -4.42
N ALA A 331 -9.29 2.69 -3.84
CA ALA A 331 -10.62 2.86 -3.27
C ALA A 331 -11.09 4.31 -3.42
N PRO A 332 -12.12 4.57 -4.26
CA PRO A 332 -12.79 5.85 -4.26
C PRO A 332 -13.58 6.05 -2.96
N LYS A 333 -13.68 7.29 -2.48
CA LYS A 333 -14.46 7.68 -1.30
C LYS A 333 -15.74 8.38 -1.73
N GLY A 334 -16.87 7.98 -1.15
CA GLY A 334 -18.19 8.50 -1.45
C GLY A 334 -19.27 7.70 -0.73
N SER A 335 -20.54 7.91 -1.08
CA SER A 335 -21.60 6.97 -0.69
C SER A 335 -21.47 5.66 -1.46
N ASP A 336 -22.07 4.58 -0.95
CA ASP A 336 -22.09 3.28 -1.63
C ASP A 336 -22.63 3.37 -3.06
N GLU A 337 -23.66 4.19 -3.29
CA GLU A 337 -24.20 4.48 -4.62
C GLU A 337 -23.17 5.16 -5.53
N ALA A 338 -22.48 6.16 -5.01
CA ALA A 338 -21.50 6.92 -5.78
C ALA A 338 -20.29 6.05 -6.14
N ILE A 339 -19.83 5.22 -5.20
CA ILE A 339 -18.75 4.25 -5.45
C ILE A 339 -19.19 3.20 -6.48
N ALA A 340 -20.41 2.67 -6.38
CA ALA A 340 -20.93 1.72 -7.34
C ALA A 340 -20.96 2.30 -8.76
N SER A 341 -21.53 3.50 -8.95
CA SER A 341 -21.55 4.17 -10.25
C SER A 341 -20.15 4.52 -10.75
N TRP A 342 -19.24 4.92 -9.86
CA TRP A 342 -17.85 5.17 -10.22
C TRP A 342 -17.17 3.91 -10.76
N LEU A 343 -17.39 2.75 -10.15
CA LEU A 343 -16.81 1.47 -10.60
C LEU A 343 -17.34 1.03 -11.96
N GLU A 344 -18.63 1.25 -12.25
CA GLU A 344 -19.23 0.96 -13.56
C GLU A 344 -18.51 1.71 -14.70
N GLU A 345 -17.98 2.90 -14.43
CA GLU A 345 -17.21 3.70 -15.41
C GLU A 345 -15.70 3.39 -15.38
N ALA A 346 -15.13 3.23 -14.19
CA ALA A 346 -13.69 3.09 -14.02
C ALA A 346 -13.17 1.72 -14.44
N ILE A 347 -13.90 0.63 -14.15
CA ILE A 347 -13.46 -0.73 -14.45
C ILE A 347 -13.25 -0.95 -15.96
N PRO A 348 -14.21 -0.60 -16.85
CA PRO A 348 -13.99 -0.70 -18.30
C PRO A 348 -12.78 0.11 -18.78
N ARG A 349 -12.53 1.28 -18.18
CA ARG A 349 -11.35 2.10 -18.50
C ARG A 349 -10.05 1.42 -18.06
N LEU A 350 -10.01 0.85 -16.85
CA LEU A 350 -8.85 0.10 -16.34
C LEU A 350 -8.56 -1.14 -17.22
N GLU A 351 -9.60 -1.88 -17.61
CA GLU A 351 -9.48 -3.05 -18.49
C GLU A 351 -8.88 -2.67 -19.86
N ALA A 352 -9.24 -1.49 -20.39
CA ALA A 352 -8.77 -0.99 -21.67
C ALA A 352 -7.32 -0.46 -21.67
N LEU A 353 -6.67 -0.29 -20.50
CA LEU A 353 -5.28 0.17 -20.44
C LEU A 353 -4.30 -0.97 -20.76
N ASP A 354 -3.59 -0.87 -21.88
CA ASP A 354 -2.62 -1.88 -22.32
C ASP A 354 -1.40 -2.00 -21.39
N TYR A 355 -1.09 -0.94 -20.63
CA TYR A 355 0.03 -0.92 -19.68
C TYR A 355 -0.39 -1.25 -18.25
N LEU A 356 -1.67 -1.50 -17.99
CA LEU A 356 -2.16 -1.96 -16.69
C LEU A 356 -2.40 -3.46 -16.76
N ASP A 357 -1.54 -4.22 -16.08
CA ASP A 357 -1.61 -5.69 -16.09
C ASP A 357 -2.49 -6.26 -14.98
N ALA A 358 -2.67 -5.52 -13.88
CA ALA A 358 -3.44 -5.96 -12.74
C ALA A 358 -4.00 -4.79 -11.92
N TYR A 359 -5.15 -5.00 -11.27
CA TYR A 359 -5.70 -4.06 -10.29
C TYR A 359 -6.52 -4.76 -9.19
N SER A 360 -6.52 -4.22 -7.97
CA SER A 360 -7.36 -4.71 -6.87
C SER A 360 -8.03 -3.57 -6.10
N TYR A 361 -9.35 -3.67 -5.90
CA TYR A 361 -10.07 -2.72 -5.06
C TYR A 361 -9.69 -2.96 -3.61
N PHE A 362 -9.45 -1.89 -2.85
CA PHE A 362 -9.17 -1.95 -1.42
C PHE A 362 -10.46 -1.86 -0.59
N LYS A 363 -10.93 -2.93 0.06
CA LYS A 363 -10.48 -4.33 0.02
C LYS A 363 -11.67 -5.27 0.26
N VAL A 364 -11.45 -6.58 0.25
CA VAL A 364 -12.44 -7.55 0.76
C VAL A 364 -12.45 -7.50 2.29
N ASP A 365 -13.35 -6.68 2.82
CA ASP A 365 -13.64 -6.52 4.23
C ASP A 365 -15.06 -5.98 4.46
N THR A 366 -15.54 -6.11 5.69
CA THR A 366 -16.83 -5.54 6.11
C THR A 366 -16.77 -4.02 6.09
N GLY A 367 -17.79 -3.38 5.51
CA GLY A 367 -17.81 -1.94 5.26
C GLY A 367 -17.05 -1.54 3.98
N MET A 368 -16.55 -2.51 3.22
CA MET A 368 -15.90 -2.33 1.92
C MET A 368 -16.62 -3.15 0.85
N LEU A 369 -15.93 -4.06 0.15
CA LEU A 369 -16.57 -4.96 -0.82
C LEU A 369 -17.62 -5.90 -0.18
N MET A 370 -17.68 -5.95 1.15
CA MET A 370 -18.61 -6.79 1.89
C MET A 370 -19.43 -5.95 2.87
N THR A 371 -20.73 -6.20 2.97
CA THR A 371 -21.60 -5.63 4.00
C THR A 371 -21.58 -6.49 5.27
N THR A 372 -21.39 -7.80 5.13
CA THR A 372 -21.18 -8.75 6.23
C THR A 372 -20.15 -9.80 5.82
N GLU A 373 -19.75 -10.71 6.71
CA GLU A 373 -18.84 -11.81 6.34
C GLU A 373 -19.36 -12.70 5.19
N THR A 374 -20.67 -12.67 4.92
CA THR A 374 -21.32 -13.54 3.93
C THR A 374 -22.05 -12.81 2.81
N GLU A 375 -22.04 -11.48 2.80
CA GLU A 375 -22.83 -10.67 1.86
C GLU A 375 -21.97 -9.55 1.27
N MET A 376 -21.91 -9.51 -0.08
CA MET A 376 -21.24 -8.43 -0.80
C MET A 376 -21.99 -7.11 -0.63
N SER A 377 -21.24 -6.01 -0.56
CA SER A 377 -21.85 -4.69 -0.65
C SER A 377 -22.37 -4.44 -2.07
N LYS A 378 -23.12 -3.34 -2.23
CA LYS A 378 -23.60 -2.91 -3.54
C LYS A 378 -22.45 -2.74 -4.54
N TYR A 379 -21.43 -1.97 -4.17
CA TYR A 379 -20.26 -1.78 -5.02
C TYR A 379 -19.33 -2.99 -5.03
N GLY A 380 -19.36 -3.84 -4.00
CA GLY A 380 -18.73 -5.16 -4.03
C GLY A 380 -19.27 -6.04 -5.15
N SER A 381 -20.60 -6.05 -5.32
CA SER A 381 -21.27 -6.77 -6.40
C SER A 381 -20.89 -6.20 -7.77
N VAL A 382 -20.87 -4.86 -7.91
CA VAL A 382 -20.39 -4.20 -9.14
C VAL A 382 -18.95 -4.59 -9.45
N TYR A 383 -18.05 -4.53 -8.46
CA TYR A 383 -16.65 -4.92 -8.64
C TYR A 383 -16.51 -6.38 -9.08
N ALA A 384 -17.33 -7.28 -8.54
CA ALA A 384 -17.30 -8.70 -8.91
C ALA A 384 -17.82 -8.95 -10.35
N SER A 385 -18.82 -8.21 -10.81
CA SER A 385 -19.54 -8.49 -12.07
C SER A 385 -19.19 -7.61 -13.27
N ALA A 386 -18.63 -6.43 -13.05
CA ALA A 386 -18.37 -5.44 -14.11
C ALA A 386 -17.34 -5.90 -15.15
#